data_AF-G4D298-F1
#
_entry.id   AF-G4D298-F1
#
_cell.length_a   1.000
_cell.length_b   1.000
_cell.length_c   1.000
_cell.angle_alpha   90.00
_cell.angle_beta   90.00
_cell.angle_gamma   90.00
#
_symmetry.space_group_name_H-M   'P 1'
#
loop_
_entity.id
_entity.type
_entity.pdbx_description
1 polymer ?
#
loop_
_entity_poly.entity_id
_entity_poly.type
_entity_poly.pdbx_seq_one_letter_code
_entity_poly.pdbx_strand_id
1 'polypeptide(L)'
;MAYVPIPKDLKKVKTKVAFNLTKRQLIGFTIAGLVGIPVYLFMRKVVPNDIAVIFLIVSTLPIFFITLFEKDGLTFEKYFKHIYLHKFYQPQKRVRKEVYLEQEKKNSANKTHAKRKGIEKSKAGLKEK
;
A
#
# COMPACT_ATOMS: atom_id res chain seq x y z
N MET A 1 -17.72 3.23 46.85
CA MET A 1 -17.96 3.21 45.38
C MET A 1 -17.27 1.98 44.81
N ALA A 2 -17.99 1.10 44.10
CA ALA A 2 -17.39 -0.10 43.51
C ALA A 2 -16.59 0.32 42.26
N TYR A 3 -15.26 0.29 42.37
CA TYR A 3 -14.35 0.62 41.28
C TYR A 3 -14.31 -0.56 40.29
N VAL A 4 -14.91 -0.39 39.12
CA VAL A 4 -14.79 -1.35 38.02
C VAL A 4 -13.54 -0.99 37.22
N PRO A 5 -12.58 -1.91 37.04
CA PRO A 5 -11.40 -1.63 36.24
C PRO A 5 -11.81 -1.44 34.78
N ILE A 6 -11.89 -0.19 34.34
CA ILE A 6 -12.11 0.16 32.94
C ILE A 6 -10.76 0.01 32.23
N PRO A 7 -10.65 -0.85 31.19
CA PRO A 7 -9.43 -0.94 30.41
C PRO A 7 -9.14 0.41 29.75
N LYS A 8 -7.91 0.92 29.93
CA LYS A 8 -7.47 2.23 29.45
C LYS A 8 -7.71 2.45 27.94
N ASP A 9 -7.81 1.38 27.15
CA ASP A 9 -7.97 1.42 25.69
C ASP A 9 -9.21 0.64 25.21
N LEU A 10 -10.42 1.18 25.43
CA LEU A 10 -11.66 0.63 24.87
C LEU A 10 -11.60 0.44 23.34
N LYS A 11 -10.79 1.24 22.64
CA LYS A 11 -10.58 1.15 21.17
C LYS A 11 -9.72 -0.05 20.73
N LYS A 12 -9.00 -0.71 21.63
CA LYS A 12 -8.21 -1.93 21.30
C LYS A 12 -9.06 -3.19 21.27
N VAL A 13 -10.27 -3.15 21.85
CA VAL A 13 -11.17 -4.30 21.83
C VAL A 13 -11.79 -4.41 20.43
N LYS A 14 -11.18 -5.25 19.59
CA LYS A 14 -11.75 -5.57 18.28
C LYS A 14 -13.07 -6.30 18.48
N THR A 15 -14.13 -5.76 17.89
CA THR A 15 -15.42 -6.45 17.82
C THR A 15 -15.29 -7.67 16.91
N LYS A 16 -15.23 -8.85 17.52
CA LYS A 16 -15.20 -10.14 16.82
C LYS A 16 -16.64 -10.51 16.51
N VAL A 17 -16.94 -10.76 15.24
CA VAL A 17 -18.34 -10.85 14.77
C VAL A 17 -18.80 -12.29 14.69
N ALA A 18 -17.95 -13.19 14.19
CA ALA A 18 -18.18 -14.63 14.17
C ALA A 18 -16.84 -15.35 14.25
N PHE A 19 -16.79 -16.52 14.89
CA PHE A 19 -15.61 -17.40 14.94
C PHE A 19 -14.30 -16.74 15.39
N ASN A 20 -14.37 -15.76 16.31
CA ASN A 20 -13.19 -15.02 16.77
C ASN A 20 -12.53 -14.12 15.68
N LEU A 21 -13.21 -13.91 14.54
CA LEU A 21 -12.73 -13.13 13.39
C LEU A 21 -13.42 -11.76 13.27
N THR A 22 -12.72 -10.80 12.67
CA THR A 22 -13.26 -9.47 12.36
C THR A 22 -14.02 -9.48 11.02
N LYS A 23 -14.94 -8.53 10.81
CA LYS A 23 -15.71 -8.42 9.55
C LYS A 23 -14.83 -8.40 8.30
N ARG A 24 -13.65 -7.77 8.39
CA ARG A 24 -12.67 -7.64 7.30
C ARG A 24 -12.06 -8.98 6.95
N GLN A 25 -11.75 -9.80 7.96
CA GLN A 25 -11.22 -11.14 7.76
C GLN A 25 -12.25 -12.01 7.03
N LEU A 26 -13.54 -11.92 7.42
CA LEU A 26 -14.60 -12.67 6.77
C LEU A 26 -14.75 -12.30 5.28
N ILE A 27 -14.73 -11.01 4.94
CA ILE A 27 -14.73 -10.54 3.54
C ILE A 27 -13.46 -10.99 2.81
N GLY A 28 -12.31 -10.99 3.49
CA GLY A 28 -11.06 -11.48 2.93
C GLY A 28 -11.09 -12.97 2.60
N PHE A 29 -11.63 -13.79 3.50
CA PHE A 29 -11.79 -15.23 3.31
C PHE A 29 -12.78 -15.56 2.18
N THR A 30 -13.86 -14.79 2.04
CA THR A 30 -14.80 -15.02 0.92
C THR A 30 -14.16 -14.72 -0.43
N ILE A 31 -13.42 -13.60 -0.56
CA ILE A 31 -12.68 -13.27 -1.79
C ILE A 31 -11.59 -14.30 -2.06
N ALA A 32 -10.83 -14.71 -1.04
CA ALA A 32 -9.80 -15.72 -1.18
C ALA A 32 -10.38 -17.07 -1.65
N GLY A 33 -11.54 -17.49 -1.12
CA GLY A 33 -12.24 -18.68 -1.60
C GLY A 33 -12.70 -18.55 -3.05
N LEU A 34 -13.29 -17.40 -3.41
CA LEU A 34 -13.76 -17.13 -4.77
C LEU A 34 -12.64 -17.13 -5.81
N VAL A 35 -11.41 -16.76 -5.45
CA VAL A 35 -10.26 -16.79 -6.37
C VAL A 35 -9.52 -18.13 -6.30
N GLY A 36 -9.26 -18.65 -5.10
CA GLY A 36 -8.49 -19.87 -4.89
C GLY A 36 -9.18 -21.13 -5.41
N ILE A 37 -10.51 -21.26 -5.24
CA ILE A 37 -11.25 -22.45 -5.67
C ILE A 37 -11.24 -22.58 -7.21
N PRO A 38 -11.55 -21.55 -8.01
CA PRO A 38 -11.43 -21.64 -9.46
C PRO A 38 -10.01 -21.93 -9.93
N VAL A 39 -9.00 -21.31 -9.31
CA VAL A 39 -7.58 -21.57 -9.64
C VAL A 39 -7.24 -23.03 -9.41
N TYR A 40 -7.62 -23.60 -8.26
CA TYR A 40 -7.41 -25.01 -7.97
C TYR A 40 -8.16 -25.95 -8.91
N LEU A 41 -9.44 -25.68 -9.20
CA LEU A 41 -10.25 -26.50 -10.10
C LEU A 41 -9.73 -26.50 -11.54
N PHE A 42 -9.11 -25.40 -11.97
CA PHE A 42 -8.42 -25.33 -13.25
C PHE A 42 -7.09 -26.09 -13.22
N MET A 43 -6.28 -25.85 -12.18
CA MET A 43 -4.92 -26.38 -12.06
C MET A 43 -4.92 -27.91 -11.87
N ARG A 44 -5.87 -28.47 -11.10
CA ARG A 44 -6.02 -29.93 -10.91
C ARG A 44 -6.27 -30.73 -12.18
N LYS A 45 -6.66 -30.07 -13.29
CA LYS A 45 -6.86 -30.74 -14.60
C LYS A 45 -5.55 -30.94 -15.35
N VAL A 46 -4.53 -30.15 -15.02
CA VAL A 46 -3.25 -30.09 -15.75
C VAL A 46 -2.11 -30.68 -14.94
N VAL A 47 -2.11 -30.48 -13.62
CA VAL A 47 -1.02 -30.91 -12.72
C VAL A 47 -1.51 -31.84 -11.60
N PRO A 48 -0.60 -32.64 -11.00
CA PRO A 48 -0.87 -33.40 -9.79
C PRO A 48 -1.48 -32.57 -8.67
N ASN A 49 -2.28 -33.22 -7.82
CA ASN A 49 -3.04 -32.56 -6.76
C ASN A 49 -2.14 -31.74 -5.82
N ASP A 50 -0.99 -32.29 -5.42
CA ASP A 50 -0.05 -31.63 -4.52
C ASP A 50 0.44 -30.29 -5.07
N ILE A 51 0.71 -30.24 -6.39
CA ILE A 51 1.14 -29.02 -7.08
C ILE A 51 -0.04 -28.06 -7.22
N ALA A 52 -1.24 -28.55 -7.53
CA ALA A 52 -2.44 -27.71 -7.61
C ALA A 52 -2.78 -27.02 -6.28
N VAL A 53 -2.58 -27.70 -5.14
CA VAL A 53 -2.76 -27.12 -3.81
C VAL A 53 -1.72 -26.02 -3.53
N ILE A 54 -0.46 -26.22 -3.93
CA ILE A 54 0.56 -25.17 -3.81
C ILE A 54 0.14 -23.91 -4.57
N PHE A 55 -0.36 -24.06 -5.80
CA PHE A 55 -0.87 -22.91 -6.57
C PHE A 55 -2.05 -22.22 -5.90
N LEU A 56 -2.97 -22.97 -5.28
CA LEU A 56 -4.06 -22.38 -4.49
C LEU A 56 -3.52 -21.55 -3.32
N ILE A 57 -2.55 -22.09 -2.56
CA ILE A 57 -1.96 -21.40 -1.42
C ILE A 57 -1.24 -20.14 -1.89
N VAL A 58 -0.38 -20.24 -2.90
CA VAL A 58 0.37 -19.09 -3.43
C VAL A 58 -0.57 -18.01 -3.97
N SER A 59 -1.68 -18.40 -4.60
CA SER A 59 -2.69 -17.45 -5.11
C SER A 59 -3.45 -16.75 -3.98
N THR A 60 -3.80 -17.46 -2.91
CA THR A 60 -4.61 -16.92 -1.80
C THR A 60 -3.78 -16.18 -0.74
N LEU A 61 -2.49 -16.50 -0.60
CA LEU A 61 -1.56 -15.88 0.35
C LEU A 61 -1.49 -14.34 0.27
N PRO A 62 -1.35 -13.69 -0.90
CA PRO A 62 -1.36 -12.22 -0.97
C PRO A 62 -2.69 -11.61 -0.54
N ILE A 63 -3.82 -12.29 -0.80
CA ILE A 63 -5.15 -11.86 -0.38
C ILE A 63 -5.26 -11.95 1.15
N PHE A 64 -4.75 -13.03 1.74
CA PHE A 64 -4.66 -13.15 3.20
C PHE A 64 -3.75 -12.11 3.82
N PHE A 65 -2.63 -11.77 3.18
CA PHE A 65 -1.76 -10.72 3.68
C PHE A 65 -2.50 -9.38 3.75
N ILE A 66 -3.19 -8.96 2.68
CA ILE A 66 -3.94 -7.69 2.67
C ILE A 66 -5.05 -7.65 3.75
N THR A 67 -5.69 -8.79 4.01
CA THR A 67 -6.88 -8.87 4.86
C THR A 67 -6.56 -9.09 6.34
N LEU A 68 -5.50 -9.85 6.64
CA LEU A 68 -5.03 -10.13 7.99
C LEU A 68 -4.00 -9.12 8.49
N PHE A 69 -3.28 -8.43 7.59
CA PHE A 69 -2.25 -7.51 8.00
C PHE A 69 -2.83 -6.26 8.65
N GLU A 70 -2.52 -6.12 9.92
CA GLU A 70 -2.75 -4.92 10.70
C GLU A 70 -1.45 -4.51 11.39
N LYS A 71 -1.02 -3.28 11.13
CA LYS A 71 0.16 -2.70 11.76
C LYS A 71 -0.29 -1.56 12.66
N ASP A 72 0.01 -1.66 13.96
CA ASP A 72 -0.35 -0.64 14.97
C ASP A 72 -1.86 -0.32 15.02
N GLY A 73 -2.72 -1.30 14.67
CA GLY A 73 -4.18 -1.12 14.56
C GLY A 73 -4.66 -0.39 13.30
N LEU A 74 -3.74 -0.08 12.38
CA LEU A 74 -4.06 0.42 11.04
C LEU A 74 -4.18 -0.76 10.07
N THR A 75 -5.19 -0.70 9.22
CA THR A 75 -5.43 -1.70 8.18
C THR A 75 -4.45 -1.50 7.03
N PHE A 76 -4.12 -2.58 6.31
CA PHE A 76 -3.17 -2.55 5.21
C PHE A 76 -3.40 -1.39 4.21
N GLU A 77 -4.63 -1.17 3.76
CA GLU A 77 -4.99 -0.06 2.84
C GLU A 77 -4.56 1.32 3.37
N LYS A 78 -4.80 1.59 4.66
CA LYS A 78 -4.46 2.87 5.28
C LYS A 78 -2.95 2.99 5.44
N TYR A 79 -2.31 1.92 5.88
CA TYR A 79 -0.87 1.87 6.03
C TYR A 79 -0.15 2.10 4.69
N PHE A 80 -0.58 1.39 3.64
CA PHE A 80 -0.05 1.54 2.30
C PHE A 80 -0.29 2.93 1.73
N LYS A 81 -1.49 3.50 1.94
CA LYS A 81 -1.79 4.89 1.57
C LYS A 81 -0.81 5.86 2.22
N HIS A 82 -0.49 5.70 3.51
CA HIS A 82 0.49 6.56 4.17
C HIS A 82 1.90 6.40 3.62
N ILE A 83 2.35 5.17 3.33
CA ILE A 83 3.63 4.92 2.67
C ILE A 83 3.67 5.62 1.30
N TYR A 84 2.61 5.45 0.51
CA TYR A 84 2.52 6.03 -0.83
C TYR A 84 2.53 7.56 -0.79
N LEU A 85 1.72 8.17 0.07
CA LEU A 85 1.72 9.63 0.26
C LEU A 85 3.11 10.14 0.72
N HIS A 86 3.75 9.42 1.63
CA HIS A 86 5.07 9.80 2.12
C HIS A 86 6.17 9.66 1.06
N LYS A 87 6.06 8.66 0.17
CA LYS A 87 7.05 8.41 -0.88
C LYS A 87 6.95 9.38 -2.06
N PHE A 88 5.72 9.76 -2.45
CA PHE A 88 5.48 10.51 -3.69
C PHE A 88 5.03 11.95 -3.50
N TYR A 89 4.31 12.27 -2.42
CA TYR A 89 3.65 13.58 -2.27
C TYR A 89 4.17 14.43 -1.11
N GLN A 90 4.56 13.82 0.00
CA GLN A 90 5.05 14.57 1.16
C GLN A 90 6.56 14.82 1.10
N PRO A 91 7.02 16.01 1.53
CA PRO A 91 8.44 16.30 1.61
C PRO A 91 9.10 15.39 2.66
N GLN A 92 10.22 14.77 2.31
CA GLN A 92 11.00 13.91 3.21
C GLN A 92 11.46 14.67 4.48
N LYS A 93 11.68 15.98 4.36
CA LYS A 93 11.95 16.87 5.48
C LYS A 93 10.67 17.60 5.85
N ARG A 94 10.22 17.45 7.10
CA ARG A 94 9.04 18.16 7.61
C ARG A 94 9.32 19.67 7.60
N VAL A 95 8.71 20.38 6.68
CA VAL A 95 8.80 21.85 6.54
C VAL A 95 7.44 22.49 6.73
N ARG A 96 7.40 23.76 7.14
CA ARG A 96 6.17 24.54 7.14
C ARG A 96 5.63 24.71 5.71
N LYS A 97 4.31 24.79 5.58
CA LYS A 97 3.62 24.83 4.27
C LYS A 97 4.12 25.98 3.39
N GLU A 98 4.32 27.15 3.98
CA GLU A 98 4.85 28.34 3.30
C GLU A 98 6.23 28.09 2.67
N VAL A 99 7.18 27.53 3.43
CA VAL A 99 8.54 27.22 2.97
C VAL A 99 8.52 26.16 1.86
N TYR A 100 7.61 25.20 1.94
CA TYR A 100 7.45 24.17 0.90
C TYR A 100 7.01 24.76 -0.45
N LEU A 101 6.00 25.63 -0.43
CA LEU A 101 5.48 26.29 -1.65
C LEU A 101 6.55 27.18 -2.29
N GLU A 102 7.36 27.87 -1.49
CA GLU A 102 8.50 28.65 -1.99
C GLU A 102 9.58 27.75 -2.62
N GLN A 103 9.89 26.60 -2.00
CA GLN A 103 10.83 25.64 -2.55
C GLN A 103 10.34 25.01 -3.86
N GLU A 104 9.05 24.68 -3.98
CA GLU A 104 8.46 24.19 -5.23
C GLU A 104 8.55 25.21 -6.36
N LYS A 105 8.26 26.49 -6.08
CA LYS A 105 8.38 27.58 -7.05
C LYS A 105 9.83 27.74 -7.52
N LYS A 106 10.79 27.74 -6.59
CA LYS A 106 12.23 27.83 -6.90
C LYS A 106 12.71 26.63 -7.72
N ASN A 107 12.31 25.42 -7.34
CA ASN A 107 12.67 24.19 -8.06
C ASN A 107 12.08 24.15 -9.48
N SER A 108 10.85 24.62 -9.66
CA SER A 108 10.19 24.67 -10.97
C SER A 108 10.84 25.70 -11.90
N ALA A 109 11.20 26.87 -11.36
CA ALA A 109 11.98 27.88 -12.09
C ALA A 109 13.35 27.33 -12.49
N ASN A 110 14.09 26.72 -11.55
CA ASN A 110 15.42 26.15 -11.81
C ASN A 110 15.39 25.04 -12.86
N LYS A 111 14.40 24.13 -12.83
CA LYS A 111 14.20 23.11 -13.87
C LYS A 111 13.97 23.71 -15.25
N THR A 112 13.18 24.78 -15.32
CA THR A 112 12.89 25.48 -16.59
C THR A 112 14.14 26.15 -17.15
N HIS A 113 14.93 26.82 -16.31
CA HIS A 113 16.20 27.42 -16.70
C HIS A 113 17.25 26.37 -17.11
N ALA A 114 17.35 25.25 -16.39
CA ALA A 114 18.25 24.16 -16.76
C ALA A 114 17.87 23.51 -18.10
N LYS A 115 16.57 23.30 -18.34
CA LYS A 115 16.06 22.78 -19.62
C LYS A 115 16.39 23.71 -20.79
N ARG A 116 16.19 25.03 -20.61
CA ARG A 116 16.55 26.04 -21.63
C ARG A 116 18.04 26.04 -21.93
N LYS A 117 18.89 26.06 -20.90
CA LYS A 117 20.36 25.97 -21.07
C LYS A 117 20.82 24.68 -21.75
N GLY A 118 20.17 23.55 -21.46
CA GLY A 118 20.46 22.27 -22.12
C GLY A 118 20.14 22.30 -23.62
N ILE A 119 18.99 22.88 -23.99
CA ILE A 119 18.57 23.04 -25.41
C ILE A 119 19.50 24.03 -26.14
N GLU A 120 19.94 25.08 -25.47
CA GLU A 120 20.83 26.08 -26.07
C GLU A 120 22.24 25.50 -26.31
N LYS A 121 22.76 24.71 -25.36
CA LYS A 121 24.02 23.97 -25.54
C LYS A 121 23.93 22.89 -26.63
N SER A 122 22.82 22.17 -26.75
CA SER A 122 22.66 21.17 -27.82
C SER A 122 22.56 21.80 -29.21
N LYS A 123 22.00 23.02 -29.31
CA LYS A 123 21.94 23.78 -30.57
C LYS A 123 23.30 24.38 -30.95
N ALA A 124 24.11 24.79 -29.99
CA ALA A 124 25.46 25.29 -30.24
C ALA A 124 26.40 24.18 -30.78
N GLY A 125 26.39 22.99 -30.16
CA GLY A 125 27.24 21.87 -30.60
C GLY A 125 26.85 21.22 -31.93
N LEU A 126 25.65 21.49 -32.45
CA LEU A 126 25.21 21.03 -33.78
C LEU A 126 25.60 22.01 -34.90
N LYS A 127 25.98 23.25 -34.57
CA LYS A 127 26.46 24.26 -35.53
C LYS A 127 27.98 24.25 -35.72
N GLU A 128 28.72 23.59 -34.84
CA GLU A 128 30.19 23.41 -34.92
C GLU A 128 30.63 22.11 -35.64
N LYS A 129 29.69 21.32 -36.15
CA LYS A 129 29.94 20.16 -37.03
C LYS A 129 29.45 20.44 -38.44
#